data_AF-K3WYX6-F1
#
_entry.id   AF-K3WYX6-F1
#
_cell.length_a   1.000
_cell.length_b   1.000
_cell.length_c   1.000
_cell.angle_alpha   90.00
_cell.angle_beta   90.00
_cell.angle_gamma   90.00
#
_symmetry.space_group_name_H-M   'P 1'
#
loop_
_entity.id
_entity.type
_entity.pdbx_description
1 polymer ?
#
loop_
_entity_poly.entity_id
_entity_poly.type
_entity_poly.pdbx_seq_one_letter_code
_entity_poly.pdbx_strand_id
1 'polypeptide(L)'
;MNLRRGHLQRKKLTRLKAPKRARKSPTTHLSDAWFEWYTSEPRLWVSGDPKRKSLLKQAVGFMKLFLVDGFTLNESAADYKDRVLEYGQQAENEAIIFLRTKRIESRGVGAVVRHFRELQRAGHLDGAVRHYRSLDAAERIQDPALSHTNPQ
;
A
#
# COMPACT_ATOMS: atom_id res chain seq x y z
N MET A 1 33.42 12.81 -68.60
CA MET A 1 32.51 11.77 -68.09
C MET A 1 31.85 12.24 -66.80
N ASN A 2 30.53 12.42 -66.86
CA ASN A 2 29.50 12.19 -65.84
C ASN A 2 29.64 12.67 -64.39
N LEU A 3 28.68 13.55 -64.07
CA LEU A 3 28.06 13.83 -62.76
C LEU A 3 27.86 12.58 -61.88
N ARG A 4 27.86 12.77 -60.55
CA ARG A 4 26.69 12.44 -59.71
C ARG A 4 26.78 12.96 -58.27
N ARG A 5 25.70 13.63 -57.87
CA ARG A 5 25.23 13.85 -56.50
C ARG A 5 24.99 12.50 -55.78
N GLY A 6 25.17 12.50 -54.47
CA GLY A 6 24.52 11.59 -53.51
C GLY A 6 24.79 12.17 -52.12
N HIS A 7 23.88 12.85 -51.44
CA HIS A 7 22.56 12.49 -50.91
C HIS A 7 22.59 11.33 -49.89
N LEU A 8 22.25 11.70 -48.65
CA LEU A 8 21.84 10.86 -47.49
C LEU A 8 22.93 9.95 -46.91
N GLN A 9 23.32 10.12 -45.64
CA GLN A 9 22.53 9.60 -44.53
C GLN A 9 22.64 10.46 -43.26
N ARG A 10 21.48 10.67 -42.66
CA ARG A 10 21.27 11.29 -41.34
C ARG A 10 22.01 10.47 -40.27
N LYS A 11 23.08 10.99 -39.69
CA LYS A 11 23.52 10.53 -38.37
C LYS A 11 22.64 11.17 -37.31
N LYS A 12 21.50 10.53 -37.02
CA LYS A 12 20.84 10.67 -35.71
C LYS A 12 21.88 10.24 -34.69
N LEU A 13 22.53 11.21 -34.04
CA LEU A 13 23.30 10.93 -32.84
C LEU A 13 22.29 10.40 -31.82
N THR A 14 22.37 9.11 -31.61
CA THR A 14 21.66 8.38 -30.57
C THR A 14 21.89 9.16 -29.28
N ARG A 15 20.84 9.85 -28.79
CA ARG A 15 20.78 10.16 -27.37
C ARG A 15 20.93 8.80 -26.70
N LEU A 16 22.10 8.58 -26.10
CA LEU A 16 22.33 7.49 -25.17
C LEU A 16 21.09 7.49 -24.29
N LYS A 17 20.24 6.47 -24.46
CA LYS A 17 19.19 6.20 -23.50
C LYS A 17 19.96 5.99 -22.21
N ALA A 18 19.97 7.01 -21.37
CA ALA A 18 20.37 6.90 -19.99
C ALA A 18 19.79 5.59 -19.49
N PRO A 19 20.60 4.73 -18.85
CA PRO A 19 20.15 3.41 -18.45
C PRO A 19 18.82 3.60 -17.78
N LYS A 20 17.77 2.97 -18.35
CA LYS A 20 16.45 2.90 -17.73
C LYS A 20 16.77 2.57 -16.28
N ARG A 21 16.61 3.55 -15.39
CA ARG A 21 16.61 3.28 -13.96
C ARG A 21 15.50 2.26 -13.86
N ALA A 22 15.88 0.99 -13.75
CA ALA A 22 15.02 -0.03 -13.21
C ALA A 22 14.59 0.64 -11.92
N ARG A 23 13.34 1.12 -11.91
CA ARG A 23 12.74 1.73 -10.74
C ARG A 23 12.69 0.54 -9.80
N LYS A 24 13.77 0.36 -9.03
CA LYS A 24 13.76 -0.39 -7.80
C LYS A 24 12.61 0.29 -7.08
N SER A 25 11.45 -0.34 -7.11
CA SER A 25 10.31 0.08 -6.32
C SER A 25 10.94 0.32 -4.96
N PRO A 26 10.94 1.57 -4.44
CA PRO A 26 11.33 1.75 -3.05
C PRO A 26 10.53 0.70 -2.31
N THR A 27 11.19 -0.14 -1.53
CA THR A 27 10.49 -1.11 -0.69
C THR A 27 9.55 -0.29 0.18
N THR A 28 8.32 -0.09 -0.29
CA THR A 28 7.31 0.68 0.42
C THR A 28 7.05 -0.14 1.67
N HIS A 29 7.32 0.44 2.83
CA HIS A 29 7.00 -0.19 4.09
C HIS A 29 5.48 -0.30 4.22
N LEU A 30 4.99 -1.22 5.04
CA LEU A 30 3.55 -1.33 5.27
C LEU A 30 3.02 -0.07 5.96
N SER A 31 3.81 0.50 6.87
CA SER A 31 3.55 1.81 7.49
C SER A 31 3.42 2.94 6.46
N ASP A 32 4.29 2.98 5.45
CA ASP A 32 4.17 3.96 4.33
C ASP A 32 2.85 3.77 3.57
N ALA A 33 2.45 2.52 3.33
CA ALA A 33 1.20 2.21 2.64
C ALA A 33 -0.04 2.63 3.47
N TRP A 34 0.03 2.47 4.79
CA TRP A 34 -0.96 2.95 5.74
C TRP A 34 -1.04 4.48 5.75
N PHE A 35 0.10 5.14 5.87
CA PHE A 35 0.18 6.60 5.85
C PHE A 35 -0.32 7.18 4.53
N GLU A 36 0.12 6.63 3.39
CA GLU A 36 -0.36 7.02 2.06
C GLU A 36 -1.88 6.84 1.95
N TRP A 37 -2.44 5.75 2.47
CA TRP A 37 -3.88 5.51 2.43
C TRP A 37 -4.69 6.58 3.18
N TYR A 38 -4.26 6.93 4.40
CA TYR A 38 -4.99 7.82 5.31
C TYR A 38 -4.72 9.31 5.10
N THR A 39 -3.59 9.68 4.51
CA THR A 39 -3.24 11.09 4.25
C THR A 39 -3.51 11.52 2.82
N SER A 40 -3.76 10.57 1.89
CA SER A 40 -4.05 10.92 0.51
C SER A 40 -5.48 11.46 0.36
N GLU A 41 -5.60 12.66 -0.19
CA GLU A 41 -6.89 13.25 -0.52
C GLU A 41 -7.72 12.35 -1.45
N PRO A 42 -9.07 12.34 -1.32
CA PRO A 42 -9.97 11.65 -2.25
C PRO A 42 -9.67 11.90 -3.74
N ARG A 43 -9.20 13.10 -4.08
CA ARG A 43 -8.80 13.50 -5.44
C ARG A 43 -7.60 12.71 -5.98
N LEU A 44 -6.62 12.38 -5.12
CA LEU A 44 -5.47 11.56 -5.51
C LEU A 44 -5.89 10.15 -5.93
N TRP A 45 -6.99 9.65 -5.38
CA TRP A 45 -7.53 8.33 -5.73
C TRP A 45 -8.38 8.30 -7.01
N VAL A 46 -8.84 9.45 -7.49
CA VAL A 46 -9.62 9.58 -8.73
C VAL A 46 -8.70 9.64 -9.96
N SER A 47 -7.52 10.27 -9.82
CA SER A 47 -6.54 10.41 -10.91
C SER A 47 -5.32 9.49 -10.79
N GLY A 48 -5.21 8.74 -9.70
CA GLY A 48 -4.08 7.84 -9.43
C GLY A 48 -4.16 6.49 -10.14
N ASP A 49 -3.07 5.71 -10.07
CA ASP A 49 -3.00 4.33 -10.60
C ASP A 49 -3.99 3.42 -9.84
N PRO A 50 -5.05 2.89 -10.50
CA PRO A 50 -6.04 2.02 -9.85
C PRO A 50 -5.43 0.76 -9.23
N LYS A 51 -4.32 0.25 -9.80
CA LYS A 51 -3.62 -0.93 -9.27
C LYS A 51 -2.93 -0.60 -7.96
N ARG A 52 -2.32 0.59 -7.86
CA ARG A 52 -1.70 1.08 -6.62
C ARG A 52 -2.76 1.28 -5.54
N LYS A 53 -3.87 1.93 -5.87
CA LYS A 53 -5.00 2.11 -4.94
C LYS A 53 -5.51 0.78 -4.40
N SER A 54 -5.76 -0.19 -5.28
CA SER A 54 -6.22 -1.53 -4.87
C SER A 54 -5.21 -2.25 -4.00
N LEU A 55 -3.91 -2.12 -4.29
CA LEU A 55 -2.84 -2.70 -3.48
C LEU A 55 -2.79 -2.08 -2.08
N LEU A 56 -2.87 -0.75 -1.99
CA LEU A 56 -2.85 -0.03 -0.71
C LEU A 56 -4.10 -0.36 0.13
N LYS A 57 -5.29 -0.37 -0.51
CA LYS A 57 -6.53 -0.78 0.15
C LYS A 57 -6.41 -2.18 0.76
N GLN A 58 -5.84 -3.14 0.01
CA GLN A 58 -5.63 -4.50 0.51
C GLN A 58 -4.59 -4.53 1.64
N ALA A 59 -3.48 -3.82 1.50
CA ALA A 59 -2.45 -3.74 2.53
C ALA A 59 -3.01 -3.21 3.85
N VAL A 60 -3.68 -2.06 3.80
CA VAL A 60 -4.32 -1.43 4.97
C VAL A 60 -5.40 -2.33 5.57
N GLY A 61 -6.21 -2.99 4.73
CA GLY A 61 -7.22 -3.94 5.20
C GLY A 61 -6.62 -5.09 6.02
N PHE A 62 -5.47 -5.64 5.59
CA PHE A 62 -4.78 -6.65 6.37
C PHE A 62 -4.11 -6.09 7.62
N MET A 63 -3.50 -4.91 7.54
CA MET A 63 -2.85 -4.26 8.69
C MET A 63 -3.81 -3.99 9.84
N LYS A 64 -5.05 -3.57 9.54
CA LYS A 64 -6.10 -3.35 10.55
C LYS A 64 -6.35 -4.54 11.45
N LEU A 65 -6.18 -5.76 10.93
CA LEU A 65 -6.40 -6.99 11.70
C LEU A 65 -5.39 -7.19 12.83
N PHE A 66 -4.26 -6.48 12.80
CA PHE A 66 -3.18 -6.60 13.76
C PHE A 66 -3.19 -5.49 14.83
N LEU A 67 -4.17 -4.59 14.78
CA LEU A 67 -4.40 -3.59 15.83
C LEU A 67 -5.31 -4.19 16.91
N VAL A 68 -4.68 -4.92 17.84
CA VAL A 68 -5.38 -5.74 18.85
C VAL A 68 -6.27 -4.94 19.80
N ASP A 69 -5.95 -3.67 20.06
CA ASP A 69 -6.75 -2.79 20.92
C ASP A 69 -7.76 -1.95 20.13
N GLY A 70 -7.80 -2.10 18.81
CA GLY A 70 -8.51 -1.20 17.90
C GLY A 70 -7.66 0.04 17.57
N PHE A 71 -8.30 1.01 16.92
CA PHE A 71 -7.66 2.28 16.55
C PHE A 71 -8.69 3.38 16.35
N THR A 72 -8.29 4.61 16.62
CA THR A 72 -9.18 5.77 16.49
C THR A 72 -8.50 6.87 15.70
N LEU A 73 -8.95 7.08 14.47
CA LEU A 73 -8.45 8.11 13.57
C LEU A 73 -9.52 9.17 13.34
N ASN A 74 -9.25 10.40 13.81
CA ASN A 74 -10.12 11.55 13.62
C ASN A 74 -9.42 12.57 12.72
N GLU A 75 -9.92 12.74 11.49
CA GLU A 75 -9.36 13.67 10.50
C GLU A 75 -9.39 15.14 10.96
N SER A 76 -10.28 15.49 11.89
CA SER A 76 -10.37 16.85 12.45
C SER A 76 -9.40 17.10 13.61
N ALA A 77 -8.73 16.07 14.11
CA ALA A 77 -7.80 16.20 15.23
C ALA A 77 -6.43 16.72 14.75
N ALA A 78 -5.82 17.60 15.54
CA ALA A 78 -4.50 18.17 15.21
C ALA A 78 -3.39 17.11 15.15
N ASP A 79 -3.53 16.03 15.92
CA ASP A 79 -2.62 14.89 16.01
C ASP A 79 -2.94 13.77 14.99
N TYR A 80 -3.84 14.01 14.03
CA TYR A 80 -4.29 12.99 13.07
C TYR A 80 -3.12 12.27 12.38
N LYS A 81 -2.17 13.02 11.81
CA LYS A 81 -1.05 12.44 11.06
C LYS A 81 -0.10 11.64 11.96
N ASP A 82 0.08 12.09 13.21
CA ASP A 82 0.92 11.40 14.18
C ASP A 82 0.29 10.06 14.58
N ARG A 83 -1.03 10.05 14.83
CA ARG A 83 -1.77 8.80 15.09
C ARG A 83 -1.77 7.86 13.89
N VAL A 84 -1.94 8.38 12.67
CA VAL A 84 -1.83 7.58 11.45
C VAL A 84 -0.46 6.91 11.37
N LEU A 85 0.62 7.63 11.69
CA LEU A 85 1.97 7.08 11.70
C LEU A 85 2.15 6.01 12.79
N GLU A 86 1.70 6.29 14.01
CA GLU A 86 1.78 5.39 15.16
C GLU A 86 1.07 4.05 14.88
N TYR A 87 -0.21 4.10 14.50
CA TYR A 87 -0.97 2.89 14.17
C TYR A 87 -0.39 2.16 12.95
N GLY A 88 0.10 2.90 11.95
CA GLY A 88 0.77 2.30 10.79
C GLY A 88 2.01 1.50 11.18
N GLN A 89 2.84 2.04 12.07
CA GLN A 89 4.05 1.37 12.56
C GLN A 89 3.73 0.19 13.47
N GLN A 90 2.77 0.34 14.37
CA GLN A 90 2.30 -0.74 15.24
C GLN A 90 1.75 -1.90 14.41
N ALA A 91 0.84 -1.63 13.47
CA ALA A 91 0.26 -2.64 12.61
C ALA A 91 1.30 -3.33 11.71
N GLU A 92 2.28 -2.59 11.19
CA GLU A 92 3.40 -3.17 10.44
C GLU A 92 4.22 -4.14 11.29
N ASN A 93 4.58 -3.74 12.52
CA ASN A 93 5.38 -4.56 13.41
C ASN A 93 4.67 -5.89 13.72
N GLU A 94 3.39 -5.82 14.11
CA GLU A 94 2.59 -7.01 14.43
C GLU A 94 2.36 -7.89 13.19
N ALA A 95 2.11 -7.29 12.02
CA ALA A 95 2.00 -8.02 10.76
C ALA A 95 3.29 -8.77 10.41
N ILE A 96 4.45 -8.15 10.58
CA ILE A 96 5.76 -8.77 10.33
C ILE A 96 6.03 -9.89 11.35
N ILE A 97 5.72 -9.67 12.63
CA ILE A 97 5.84 -10.71 13.67
C ILE A 97 4.98 -11.91 13.27
N PHE A 98 3.73 -11.70 12.89
CA PHE A 98 2.84 -12.77 12.44
C PHE A 98 3.41 -13.53 11.25
N LEU A 99 3.90 -12.83 10.21
CA LEU A 99 4.51 -13.48 9.05
C LEU A 99 5.73 -14.32 9.42
N ARG A 100 6.56 -13.86 10.36
CA ARG A 100 7.70 -14.64 10.89
C ARG A 100 7.25 -15.91 11.60
N THR A 101 6.14 -15.89 12.34
CA THR A 101 5.57 -17.13 12.94
C THR A 101 5.18 -18.16 11.88
N LYS A 102 4.89 -17.71 10.65
CA LYS A 102 4.60 -18.55 9.47
C LYS A 102 5.83 -18.84 8.61
N ARG A 103 7.04 -18.48 9.07
CA ARG A 103 8.32 -18.61 8.35
C ARG A 103 8.37 -17.83 7.04
N ILE A 104 7.70 -16.67 6.99
CA ILE A 104 7.69 -15.76 5.84
C ILE A 104 8.48 -14.50 6.21
N GLU A 105 9.53 -14.18 5.43
CA GLU A 105 10.42 -13.03 5.69
C GLU A 105 10.15 -11.80 4.79
N SER A 106 9.04 -11.83 4.03
CA SER A 106 8.73 -10.78 3.07
C SER A 106 8.41 -9.44 3.73
N ARG A 107 8.94 -8.34 3.16
CA ARG A 107 8.75 -6.97 3.68
C ARG A 107 8.09 -5.99 2.70
N GLY A 108 8.08 -6.30 1.41
CA GLY A 108 7.47 -5.39 0.43
C GLY A 108 5.95 -5.49 0.45
N VAL A 109 5.24 -4.36 0.45
CA VAL A 109 3.76 -4.29 0.45
C VAL A 109 3.11 -5.29 -0.52
N GLY A 110 3.57 -5.34 -1.78
CA GLY A 110 3.01 -6.27 -2.79
C GLY A 110 3.14 -7.75 -2.43
N ALA A 111 4.30 -8.13 -1.89
CA ALA A 111 4.58 -9.51 -1.52
C ALA A 111 3.90 -9.90 -0.20
N VAL A 112 3.87 -8.98 0.78
CA VAL A 112 3.13 -9.14 2.02
C VAL A 112 1.63 -9.34 1.75
N VAL A 113 1.02 -8.47 0.93
CA VAL A 113 -0.39 -8.62 0.54
C VAL A 113 -0.64 -9.97 -0.13
N ARG A 114 0.29 -10.45 -0.97
CA ARG A 114 0.17 -11.78 -1.58
C ARG A 114 0.16 -12.88 -0.52
N HIS A 115 1.10 -12.86 0.43
CA HIS A 115 1.15 -13.85 1.50
C HIS A 115 -0.07 -13.79 2.42
N PHE A 116 -0.57 -12.60 2.75
CA PHE A 116 -1.81 -12.49 3.53
C PHE A 116 -3.02 -13.05 2.80
N ARG A 117 -3.13 -12.90 1.48
CA ARG A 117 -4.19 -13.57 0.71
C ARG A 117 -4.10 -15.09 0.76
N GLU A 118 -2.89 -15.64 0.70
CA GLU A 118 -2.65 -17.09 0.82
C GLU A 118 -3.06 -17.58 2.22
N LEU A 119 -2.64 -16.86 3.27
CA LEU A 119 -2.98 -17.14 4.67
C LEU A 119 -4.49 -17.01 4.93
N GLN A 120 -5.16 -16.03 4.32
CA GLN A 120 -6.61 -15.84 4.42
C GLN A 120 -7.36 -17.03 3.78
N ARG A 121 -6.94 -17.48 2.59
CA ARG A 121 -7.54 -18.65 1.94
C ARG A 121 -7.34 -19.93 2.74
N ALA A 122 -6.23 -20.03 3.47
CA ALA A 122 -5.94 -21.14 4.38
C ALA A 122 -6.59 -21.00 5.77
N GLY A 123 -7.37 -19.95 6.03
CA GLY A 123 -8.06 -19.72 7.32
C GLY A 123 -7.14 -19.25 8.46
N HIS A 124 -5.87 -18.96 8.18
CA HIS A 124 -4.90 -18.55 9.22
C HIS A 124 -5.15 -17.15 9.78
N LEU A 125 -5.98 -16.34 9.12
CA LEU A 125 -6.37 -15.01 9.57
C LEU A 125 -7.73 -15.00 10.28
N ASP A 126 -8.43 -16.13 10.39
CA ASP A 126 -9.80 -16.18 10.90
C ASP A 126 -9.91 -15.66 12.34
N GLY A 127 -8.92 -15.97 13.19
CA GLY A 127 -8.84 -15.44 14.54
C GLY A 127 -8.73 -13.91 14.57
N ALA A 128 -7.81 -13.35 13.77
CA ALA A 128 -7.62 -11.90 13.66
C ALA A 128 -8.86 -11.20 13.07
N VAL A 129 -9.53 -11.83 12.10
CA VAL A 129 -10.80 -11.33 11.53
C VAL A 129 -11.93 -11.33 12.56
N ARG A 130 -12.07 -12.40 13.37
CA ARG A 130 -13.06 -12.46 14.45
C ARG A 130 -12.79 -11.42 15.52
N HIS A 131 -11.53 -11.24 15.88
CA HIS A 131 -11.10 -10.22 16.85
C HIS A 131 -11.43 -8.82 16.34
N TYR A 132 -11.05 -8.50 15.10
CA TYR A 132 -11.37 -7.23 14.45
C TYR A 132 -12.88 -6.94 14.47
N ARG A 133 -13.72 -7.92 14.12
CA ARG A 133 -15.19 -7.77 14.17
C ARG A 133 -15.72 -7.52 15.58
N SER A 134 -15.06 -8.09 16.60
CA SER A 134 -15.44 -7.87 18.00
C SER A 134 -15.07 -6.46 18.47
N LEU A 135 -13.93 -5.92 18.00
CA LEU A 135 -13.53 -4.54 18.24
C LEU A 135 -14.46 -3.54 17.56
N ASP A 136 -14.86 -3.83 16.32
CA ASP A 136 -15.83 -3.05 15.54
C ASP A 136 -17.19 -2.99 16.27
N ALA A 137 -17.71 -4.15 16.72
CA ALA A 137 -18.95 -4.23 17.49
C ALA A 137 -18.87 -3.53 18.86
N ALA A 138 -17.67 -3.40 19.43
CA ALA A 138 -17.42 -2.69 20.68
C ALA A 138 -17.10 -1.19 20.48
N GLU A 139 -17.26 -0.66 19.27
CA GLU A 139 -16.97 0.73 18.90
C GLU A 139 -15.53 1.17 19.22
N ARG A 140 -14.57 0.22 19.27
CA ARG A 140 -13.15 0.50 19.47
C ARG A 140 -12.41 0.87 18.18
N ILE A 141 -13.14 0.97 17.08
CA ILE A 141 -12.61 1.28 15.76
C ILE A 141 -13.30 2.54 15.24
N GLN A 142 -12.54 3.61 15.06
CA GLN A 142 -12.98 4.78 14.30
C GLN A 142 -12.10 4.90 13.05
N ASP A 143 -12.64 4.45 11.93
CA ASP A 143 -11.95 4.39 10.65
C ASP A 143 -12.55 5.38 9.64
N PRO A 144 -11.91 6.54 9.41
CA PRO A 144 -12.41 7.55 8.48
C PRO A 144 -12.44 7.02 7.04
N ALA A 145 -11.64 6.00 6.71
CA ALA A 145 -11.65 5.41 5.37
C ALA A 145 -12.94 4.62 5.04
N LEU A 146 -13.73 4.20 6.03
CA LEU A 146 -15.04 3.55 5.81
C LEU A 146 -16.13 4.56 5.45
N SER A 147 -15.98 5.83 5.82
CA SER A 147 -16.95 6.91 5.53
C SER A 147 -17.01 7.31 4.05
N HIS A 148 -16.04 6.87 3.25
CA HIS A 148 -15.89 7.24 1.84
C HIS A 148 -16.57 6.25 0.87
N THR A 149 -17.23 5.20 1.38
CA THR A 149 -18.16 4.38 0.60
C THR A 149 -19.59 4.79 0.91
N ASN A 150 -19.98 5.96 0.40
CA ASN A 150 -21.40 6.24 0.14
C ASN A 150 -21.71 5.69 -1.26
N PRO A 151 -22.50 4.60 -1.39
CA PRO A 151 -23.07 4.24 -2.68
C PRO A 151 -24.22 5.22 -2.98
N GLN A 152 -24.05 6.06 -4.00
CA GLN A 152 -25.18 6.61 -4.74
C GLN A 152 -25.86 5.49 -5.53
#